data_AF-A0A7J9Y5T6-F1
#
_entry.id   AF-A0A7J9Y5T6-F1
#
_cell.length_a   1.000
_cell.length_b   1.000
_cell.length_c   1.000
_cell.angle_alpha   90.00
_cell.angle_beta   90.00
_cell.angle_gamma   90.00
#
_symmetry.space_group_name_H-M   'P 1'
#
loop_
_entity.id
_entity.type
_entity.pdbx_description
1 polymer ?
#
loop_
_entity_poly.entity_id
_entity_poly.type
_entity_poly.pdbx_seq_one_letter_code
_entity_poly.pdbx_strand_id
1 'polypeptide(L)' 'MKLTTITNVSVDGVMQGLGGPDEDRSGGFKRGGWALPLFDNEAATFVNQVYQRADAFLFGRRTYEIFAG' A
#
# COMPACT_ATOMS: atom_id res chain seq x y z
N MET A 1 20.81 -11.50 -2.74
CA MET A 1 19.76 -10.56 -2.27
C MET A 1 19.10 -9.93 -3.50
N LYS A 2 17.78 -9.99 -3.63
CA LYS A 2 17.04 -9.34 -4.73
C LYS A 2 16.16 -8.25 -4.15
N LEU A 3 16.39 -7.00 -4.53
CA LEU A 3 15.48 -5.91 -4.22
C LEU A 3 14.19 -6.12 -5.04
N THR A 4 13.06 -6.18 -4.35
CA THR A 4 11.74 -6.40 -4.96
C THR A 4 10.81 -5.29 -4.48
N THR A 5 10.04 -4.73 -5.42
CA THR A 5 9.05 -3.69 -5.13
C THR A 5 7.66 -4.29 -5.22
N ILE A 6 6.80 -3.95 -4.26
CA ILE A 6 5.37 -4.30 -4.27
C ILE A 6 4.63 -2.97 -4.17
N THR A 7 3.81 -2.69 -5.17
CA THR A 7 3.14 -1.40 -5.29
C THR A 7 1.71 -1.63 -5.76
N ASN A 8 0.76 -0.98 -5.10
CA ASN A 8 -0.61 -0.85 -5.60
C ASN A 8 -0.72 0.48 -6.33
N VAL A 9 -1.20 0.45 -7.56
CA VAL A 9 -1.35 1.64 -8.40
C VAL A 9 -2.68 1.58 -9.13
N SER A 10 -3.43 2.68 -9.16
CA SER A 10 -4.62 2.79 -9.98
C SER A 10 -4.27 2.86 -11.47
N VAL A 11 -5.27 2.67 -12.34
CA VAL A 11 -5.08 2.79 -13.81
C VAL A 11 -4.59 4.18 -14.22
N ASP A 12 -5.00 5.23 -13.48
CA ASP A 12 -4.53 6.61 -13.69
C ASP A 12 -3.24 6.95 -12.93
N GLY A 13 -2.53 5.96 -12.37
CA GLY A 13 -1.17 6.13 -11.83
C GLY A 13 -1.09 6.58 -10.37
N VAL A 14 -2.16 6.45 -9.58
CA VAL A 14 -2.22 6.90 -8.18
C VAL A 14 -1.84 5.78 -7.22
N MET A 15 -0.93 6.07 -6.29
CA MET A 15 -0.55 5.17 -5.17
C MET A 15 -1.00 5.72 -3.80
N GLN A 16 -1.33 7.01 -3.73
CA GLN A 16 -1.65 7.73 -2.49
C GLN A 16 -2.99 7.28 -1.90
N GLY A 17 -3.04 7.12 -0.58
CA GLY A 17 -4.27 6.85 0.19
C GLY A 17 -4.94 5.53 -0.20
N LEU A 18 -4.17 4.44 -0.25
CA LEU A 18 -4.70 3.13 -0.68
C LEU A 18 -5.65 2.52 0.36
N GLY A 19 -5.36 2.68 1.66
CA GLY A 19 -6.05 2.01 2.75
C GLY A 19 -7.22 2.82 3.29
N GLY A 20 -6.97 3.74 4.23
CA GLY A 20 -8.05 4.47 4.91
C GLY A 20 -8.62 5.65 4.09
N PRO A 21 -9.90 6.06 4.27
CA PRO A 21 -10.45 7.28 3.66
C PRO A 21 -9.73 8.57 4.09
N ASP A 22 -9.04 8.50 5.22
CA ASP A 22 -8.27 9.59 5.82
C ASP A 22 -6.76 9.39 5.62
N GLU A 23 -6.35 8.30 4.97
CA GLU A 23 -4.96 8.01 4.69
C GLU A 23 -4.39 9.01 3.68
N ASP A 24 -3.32 9.69 4.09
CA ASP A 24 -2.55 10.60 3.27
C ASP A 24 -3.39 11.63 2.48
N ARG A 25 -3.91 12.64 3.18
CA ARG A 25 -4.60 13.79 2.55
C ARG A 25 -3.66 14.87 2.02
N SER A 26 -2.36 14.61 1.92
CA SER A 26 -1.39 15.62 1.47
C SER A 26 -1.72 16.12 0.06
N GLY A 27 -1.44 17.40 -0.20
CA GLY A 27 -1.77 18.04 -1.48
C GLY A 27 -3.29 18.20 -1.74
N GLY A 28 -4.14 18.01 -0.72
CA GLY A 28 -5.59 18.10 -0.89
C GLY A 28 -6.21 16.86 -1.54
N PHE A 29 -5.55 15.71 -1.45
CA PHE A 29 -6.04 14.44 -1.98
C PHE A 29 -7.34 14.01 -1.28
N LYS A 30 -8.37 13.67 -2.09
CA LYS A 30 -9.73 13.35 -1.60
C LYS A 30 -10.21 11.93 -1.92
N ARG A 31 -9.37 11.11 -2.56
CA ARG A 31 -9.71 9.75 -3.02
C ARG A 31 -9.12 8.67 -2.10
N GLY A 32 -8.99 8.97 -0.80
CA GLY A 32 -8.48 8.01 0.18
C GLY A 32 -9.33 6.75 0.26
N GLY A 33 -8.70 5.62 0.53
CA GLY A 33 -9.31 4.31 0.65
C GLY A 33 -9.85 3.74 -0.64
N TRP A 34 -9.29 4.15 -1.78
CA TRP A 34 -9.72 3.68 -3.09
C TRP A 34 -9.47 2.17 -3.30
N ALA A 35 -8.48 1.57 -2.62
CA ALA A 35 -8.12 0.18 -2.86
C ALA A 35 -8.97 -0.80 -2.04
N LEU A 36 -9.38 -0.45 -0.82
CA LEU A 36 -10.11 -1.37 0.08
C LEU A 36 -11.36 -2.01 -0.54
N PRO A 37 -12.24 -1.30 -1.26
CA PRO A 37 -13.41 -1.91 -1.89
C PRO A 37 -13.08 -2.89 -3.02
N LEU A 38 -11.84 -2.84 -3.53
CA LEU A 38 -11.35 -3.64 -4.66
C LEU A 38 -10.41 -4.76 -4.19
N PHE A 39 -10.07 -4.80 -2.90
CA PHE A 39 -9.07 -5.71 -2.35
C PHE A 39 -9.75 -7.01 -1.93
N ASP A 40 -9.75 -7.99 -2.83
CA ASP A 40 -10.35 -9.30 -2.59
C ASP A 40 -9.40 -10.28 -1.86
N ASN A 41 -9.92 -11.48 -1.58
CA ASN A 41 -9.17 -12.52 -0.86
C ASN A 41 -7.92 -12.98 -1.63
N GLU A 42 -7.96 -12.97 -2.96
CA GLU A 42 -6.83 -13.41 -3.79
C GLU A 42 -5.70 -12.39 -3.74
N ALA A 43 -6.02 -11.10 -3.92
CA ALA A 43 -5.08 -10.00 -3.77
C ALA A 43 -4.43 -9.98 -2.38
N ALA A 44 -5.24 -10.15 -1.33
CA ALA A 44 -4.74 -10.24 0.05
C ALA A 44 -3.81 -11.44 0.26
N THR A 45 -4.16 -12.60 -0.29
CA THR A 45 -3.33 -13.81 -0.21
C THR A 45 -1.99 -13.61 -0.91
N PHE A 46 -2.00 -13.02 -2.11
CA PHE A 46 -0.79 -12.73 -2.87
C PHE A 46 0.13 -11.78 -2.10
N VAL A 47 -0.38 -10.64 -1.62
CA VAL A 47 0.43 -9.66 -0.87
C VAL A 47 1.05 -10.30 0.37
N ASN A 48 0.28 -11.09 1.12
CA ASN A 48 0.80 -11.82 2.29
C ASN A 48 1.91 -12.81 1.92
N GLN A 49 1.77 -13.57 0.83
CA GLN A 49 2.81 -14.48 0.36
C GLN A 49 4.09 -13.75 -0.04
N VAL A 50 3.98 -12.56 -0.65
CA VAL A 50 5.18 -11.78 -0.98
C VAL A 50 5.84 -11.23 0.30
N TYR A 51 5.04 -10.73 1.24
CA TYR A 51 5.54 -10.21 2.52
C TYR A 51 6.23 -11.29 3.37
N GLN A 52 5.70 -12.53 3.38
CA GLN A 52 6.32 -13.66 4.08
C GLN A 52 7.70 -14.06 3.53
N ARG A 53 8.03 -13.69 2.29
CA ARG A 53 9.33 -13.98 1.67
C ARG A 53 10.37 -12.88 1.94
N ALA A 54 9.96 -11.75 2.51
CA ALA A 54 10.85 -10.64 2.76
C ALA A 54 11.58 -10.80 4.10
N ASP A 55 12.91 -10.77 4.07
CA ASP A 55 13.73 -10.74 5.30
C ASP A 55 13.64 -9.37 6.02
N ALA A 56 13.37 -8.30 5.26
CA ALA A 56 13.24 -6.94 5.75
C ALA A 56 12.39 -6.08 4.80
N PHE A 57 11.78 -5.03 5.33
CA PHE A 57 11.06 -4.02 4.56
C PHE A 57 11.82 -2.69 4.53
N LEU A 58 11.77 -2.02 3.38
CA LEU A 58 12.21 -0.63 3.23
C LEU A 58 10.99 0.22 2.92
N PHE A 59 10.70 1.18 3.79
CA PHE A 59 9.57 2.09 3.67
C PHE A 59 10.04 3.54 3.65
N GLY A 60 9.33 4.38 2.88
CA GLY A 60 9.38 5.83 3.10
C GLY A 60 8.73 6.18 4.44
N ARG A 61 9.04 7.37 4.99
CA ARG A 61 8.57 7.82 6.31
C ARG A 61 7.07 7.61 6.53
N ARG A 62 6.23 8.04 5.58
CA ARG A 62 4.78 7.96 5.71
C ARG A 62 4.26 6.53 5.77
N THR A 63 4.73 5.65 4.89
CA THR A 63 4.36 4.24 4.92
C THR A 63 4.86 3.57 6.20
N TYR A 64 6.05 3.94 6.67
CA TYR A 64 6.55 3.46 7.96
C TYR A 64 5.63 3.85 9.11
N GLU A 65 5.21 5.12 9.19
CA GLU A 65 4.27 5.60 10.22
C GLU A 65 2.96 4.79 10.20
N ILE A 66 2.37 4.55 9.02
CA ILE A 66 1.13 3.74 8.88
C ILE A 66 1.31 2.30 9.38
N PHE A 67 2.46 1.68 9.13
CA PHE A 67 2.73 0.29 9.51
C PHE A 67 3.18 0.15 10.97
N ALA A 68 3.81 1.18 11.53
CA ALA A 68 4.33 1.18 12.89
C ALA A 68 3.25 1.46 13.96
N GLY A 69 2.12 2.07 13.57
CA GLY A 69 1.04 2.48 14.47
C GLY A 69 0.90 3.98 14.55
#